data_AF-A0AAD4HCD8-F1
#
_entry.id   AF-A0AAD4HCD8-F1
#
_cell.length_a   1.000
_cell.length_b   1.000
_cell.length_c   1.000
_cell.angle_alpha   90.00
_cell.angle_beta   90.00
_cell.angle_gamma   90.00
#
_symmetry.space_group_name_H-M   'P 1'
#
loop_
_entity.id
_entity.type
_entity.pdbx_description
1 polymer ?
#
loop_
_entity_poly.entity_id
_entity_poly.type
_entity_poly.pdbx_seq_one_letter_code
_entity_poly.pdbx_strand_id
1 'polypeptide(L)'
;MAAASSSSVVSSTSSFLVPPVSLVVSDQELLDDGSLVVSSCVLHKFFEFYEVSRVRRAFRDQYPAGRFLPVTAPTLRHVIDNFPYMSRGHYATIAGAHFVSIRTSDRKDHLRDLLRVHVCDTRCVNNLVVFQLLKTPRRYFAHEMMPDPFSVLFKPASRNRATRSKHIVMTDGETPQAKQRRQTCVTHDAPDDCDGAFPILLSFDDKKSIIAEWQQQMSQTSLRRSPCACCAHNVPATELVLVDIQKVPLHLLRNDCLPEHTLPQTYAFELYERAILYPKGLQDLWAKSDIYLCRTCRSALVSKSPRQPVNSLANFQYYAHERLPPLIRSAFLEASVYDLMLVSRARASQIVHHYAYKPSSGSHWTAEEASQ
;
A
#
# COMPACT_ATOMS: atom_id res chain seq x y z
N MET A 1 20.58 70.64 -25.46
CA MET A 1 20.24 69.44 -26.26
C MET A 1 20.92 68.27 -25.58
N ALA A 2 20.31 67.20 -25.07
CA ALA A 2 18.97 66.60 -25.11
C ALA A 2 18.70 66.02 -23.69
N ALA A 3 17.55 66.15 -23.04
CA ALA A 3 16.20 65.66 -23.32
C ALA A 3 16.02 64.13 -23.22
N ALA A 4 15.29 63.72 -22.15
CA ALA A 4 14.46 62.52 -21.97
C ALA A 4 15.18 61.15 -21.94
N SER A 5 14.75 60.13 -21.19
CA SER A 5 13.37 59.71 -20.93
C SER A 5 13.28 58.85 -19.67
N SER A 6 12.29 59.14 -18.83
CA SER A 6 11.77 58.31 -17.75
C SER A 6 10.71 57.35 -18.31
N SER A 7 10.97 56.04 -18.21
CA SER A 7 10.00 55.00 -18.54
C SER A 7 9.22 54.61 -17.29
N SER A 8 7.95 55.03 -17.26
CA SER A 8 6.92 54.51 -16.37
C SER A 8 6.41 53.19 -16.94
N VAL A 9 6.44 52.13 -16.13
CA VAL A 9 5.80 50.85 -16.46
C VAL A 9 4.53 50.71 -15.62
N VAL A 10 3.47 50.45 -16.37
CA VAL A 10 2.06 50.38 -15.99
C VAL A 10 1.80 49.17 -15.09
N SER A 11 1.20 49.39 -13.92
CA SER A 11 0.55 48.33 -13.13
C SER A 11 -0.73 47.92 -13.84
N SER A 12 -0.77 46.70 -14.36
CA SER A 12 -1.98 46.02 -14.80
C SER A 12 -2.03 44.66 -14.11
N THR A 13 -2.71 44.62 -12.97
CA THR A 13 -3.03 43.38 -12.24
C THR A 13 -4.06 42.59 -13.03
N SER A 14 -3.57 41.73 -13.92
CA SER A 14 -4.34 40.63 -14.50
C SER A 14 -4.53 39.56 -13.42
N SER A 15 -5.77 39.32 -13.03
CA SER A 15 -6.18 38.23 -12.16
C SER A 15 -5.92 36.89 -12.84
N PHE A 16 -4.80 36.25 -12.50
CA PHE A 16 -4.51 34.88 -12.90
C PHE A 16 -5.45 33.91 -12.18
N LEU A 17 -6.56 33.59 -12.82
CA LEU A 17 -7.34 32.40 -12.50
C LEU A 17 -6.46 31.19 -12.79
N VAL A 18 -6.01 30.48 -11.75
CA VAL A 18 -5.33 29.18 -11.89
C VAL A 18 -6.23 28.27 -12.74
N PRO A 19 -5.79 27.79 -13.92
CA PRO A 19 -6.63 26.93 -14.76
C PRO A 19 -6.91 25.60 -14.06
N PRO A 20 -8.03 24.93 -14.37
CA PRO A 20 -8.30 23.60 -13.85
C PRO A 20 -7.19 22.65 -14.29
N VAL A 21 -6.46 22.09 -13.32
CA VAL A 21 -5.51 21.01 -13.56
C VAL A 21 -6.29 19.83 -14.12
N SER A 22 -6.22 19.65 -15.43
CA SER A 22 -6.65 18.40 -16.05
C SER A 22 -5.61 17.35 -15.66
N LEU A 23 -6.03 16.13 -15.35
CA LEU A 23 -5.07 15.10 -14.96
C LEU A 23 -4.97 14.09 -16.08
N VAL A 24 -3.77 13.95 -16.63
CA VAL A 24 -3.51 12.95 -17.65
C VAL A 24 -2.94 11.72 -16.97
N VAL A 25 -3.58 10.56 -17.15
CA VAL A 25 -2.90 9.29 -16.84
C VAL A 25 -1.92 9.06 -17.97
N SER A 26 -0.64 9.26 -17.68
CA SER A 26 0.47 9.01 -18.58
C SER A 26 1.65 8.48 -17.76
N ASP A 27 2.53 7.72 -18.39
CA ASP A 27 3.80 7.28 -17.80
C ASP A 27 4.94 8.29 -18.09
N GLN A 28 4.63 9.50 -18.58
CA GLN A 28 5.59 10.56 -18.92
C GLN A 28 5.34 11.85 -18.12
N GLU A 29 6.40 12.55 -17.72
CA GLU A 29 6.41 13.33 -16.48
C GLU A 29 5.80 14.75 -16.46
N LEU A 30 5.51 15.45 -17.57
CA LEU A 30 4.82 16.75 -17.50
C LEU A 30 4.22 17.15 -18.85
N LEU A 31 3.07 17.83 -18.83
CA LEU A 31 2.45 18.46 -19.99
C LEU A 31 2.45 19.98 -19.83
N ASP A 32 2.68 20.70 -20.92
CA ASP A 32 2.80 22.17 -20.95
C ASP A 32 1.51 22.93 -20.56
N ASP A 33 0.38 22.24 -20.43
CA ASP A 33 -0.94 22.83 -20.17
C ASP A 33 -1.28 22.96 -18.67
N GLY A 34 -0.31 22.67 -17.79
CA GLY A 34 -0.52 22.67 -16.34
C GLY A 34 -1.28 21.44 -15.83
N SER A 35 -1.44 20.42 -16.67
CA SER A 35 -1.97 19.13 -16.25
C SER A 35 -0.96 18.39 -15.38
N LEU A 36 -1.42 17.81 -14.26
CA LEU A 36 -0.60 16.92 -13.44
C LEU A 36 -0.78 15.47 -13.91
N VAL A 37 0.29 14.70 -13.82
CA VAL A 37 0.27 13.28 -14.18
C VAL A 37 -0.01 12.46 -12.92
N VAL A 38 -1.05 11.63 -12.95
CA VAL A 38 -1.40 10.75 -11.81
C VAL A 38 -1.08 9.33 -12.17
N SER A 39 -0.23 8.69 -11.37
CA SER A 39 0.07 7.27 -11.55
C SER A 39 -1.18 6.42 -11.28
N SER A 40 -1.30 5.33 -12.04
CA SER A 40 -2.38 4.35 -11.85
C SER A 40 -2.43 3.83 -10.40
N CYS A 41 -1.28 3.66 -9.75
CA CYS A 41 -1.17 3.27 -8.35
C CYS A 41 -1.86 4.25 -7.39
N VAL A 42 -1.74 5.56 -7.62
CA VAL A 42 -2.39 6.59 -6.80
C VAL A 42 -3.90 6.54 -7.02
N LEU A 43 -4.35 6.45 -8.27
CA LEU A 43 -5.76 6.26 -8.61
C LEU A 43 -6.35 5.03 -7.91
N HIS A 44 -5.65 3.89 -7.95
CA HIS A 44 -6.11 2.64 -7.32
C HIS A 44 -6.23 2.75 -5.81
N LYS A 45 -5.22 3.36 -5.18
CA LYS A 45 -5.11 3.39 -3.73
C LYS A 45 -6.12 4.35 -3.11
N PHE A 46 -6.31 5.51 -3.72
CA PHE A 46 -7.03 6.62 -3.09
C PHE A 46 -8.38 6.92 -3.71
N PHE A 47 -8.68 6.43 -4.91
CA PHE A 47 -9.89 6.83 -5.62
C PHE A 47 -10.79 5.64 -6.00
N GLU A 48 -12.06 5.94 -6.21
CA GLU A 48 -13.03 5.06 -6.86
C GLU A 48 -13.64 5.74 -8.08
N PHE A 49 -14.04 4.95 -9.08
CA PHE A 49 -14.76 5.48 -10.23
C PHE A 49 -16.09 6.08 -9.76
N TYR A 50 -16.39 7.30 -10.22
CA TYR A 50 -17.64 7.98 -9.90
C TYR A 50 -18.54 8.03 -11.14
N GLU A 51 -18.12 8.71 -12.20
CA GLU A 51 -18.92 8.82 -13.42
C GLU A 51 -18.09 9.22 -14.66
N VAL A 52 -18.77 9.34 -15.82
CA VAL A 52 -18.21 9.95 -17.03
C VAL A 52 -18.96 11.25 -17.31
N SER A 53 -18.24 12.36 -17.39
CA SER A 53 -18.81 13.69 -17.64
C SER A 53 -18.41 14.22 -19.01
N ARG A 54 -19.36 14.88 -19.70
CA ARG A 54 -19.17 15.43 -21.07
C ARG A 54 -18.73 16.90 -21.09
N VAL A 55 -18.71 17.59 -19.95
CA VAL A 55 -18.64 19.07 -19.92
C VAL A 55 -17.37 19.55 -19.23
N ARG A 56 -16.45 20.13 -20.02
CA ARG A 56 -15.24 20.80 -19.49
C ARG A 56 -15.52 22.16 -18.84
N ARG A 57 -16.57 22.88 -19.24
CA ARG A 57 -16.76 24.31 -18.88
C ARG A 57 -17.48 24.59 -17.56
N ALA A 58 -18.13 23.61 -16.93
CA ALA A 58 -18.85 23.77 -15.67
C ALA A 58 -18.36 22.84 -14.55
N PHE A 59 -17.17 22.25 -14.70
CA PHE A 59 -16.67 21.24 -13.75
C PHE A 59 -16.56 21.80 -12.32
N ARG A 60 -16.15 23.05 -12.16
CA ARG A 60 -16.04 23.70 -10.84
C ARG A 60 -17.37 23.84 -10.12
N ASP A 61 -18.45 24.05 -10.87
CA ASP A 61 -19.79 24.23 -10.29
C ASP A 61 -20.40 22.89 -9.90
N GLN A 62 -20.06 21.83 -10.64
CA GLN A 62 -20.60 20.48 -10.42
C GLN A 62 -19.80 19.66 -9.40
N TYR A 63 -18.48 19.87 -9.31
CA TYR A 63 -17.60 19.07 -8.47
C TYR A 63 -16.82 19.96 -7.50
N PRO A 64 -17.14 19.94 -6.19
CA PRO A 64 -16.40 20.71 -5.21
C PRO A 64 -14.93 20.27 -5.19
N ALA A 65 -14.04 21.25 -5.01
CA ALA A 65 -12.60 21.02 -4.99
C ALA A 65 -12.21 19.95 -3.94
N GLY A 66 -11.19 19.15 -4.28
CA GLY A 66 -10.53 18.22 -3.35
C GLY A 66 -11.19 16.85 -3.16
N ARG A 67 -12.43 16.62 -3.62
CA ARG A 67 -13.08 15.29 -3.54
C ARG A 67 -13.12 14.52 -4.85
N PHE A 68 -13.13 15.21 -5.97
CA PHE A 68 -13.26 14.62 -7.28
C PHE A 68 -12.02 14.89 -8.12
N LEU A 69 -11.66 13.90 -8.93
CA LEU A 69 -10.48 13.90 -9.76
C LEU A 69 -10.92 13.65 -11.21
N PRO A 70 -11.05 14.71 -12.03
CA PRO A 70 -11.30 14.55 -13.45
C PRO A 70 -10.03 14.05 -14.12
N VAL A 71 -10.17 12.96 -14.86
CA VAL A 71 -9.05 12.29 -15.51
C VAL A 71 -9.33 12.21 -17.00
N THR A 72 -8.42 12.79 -17.77
CA THR A 72 -8.29 12.60 -19.21
C THR A 72 -7.34 11.45 -19.47
N ALA A 73 -7.78 10.45 -20.21
CA ALA A 73 -6.93 9.36 -20.65
C ALA A 73 -6.77 9.41 -22.17
N PRO A 74 -5.59 9.02 -22.71
CA PRO A 74 -5.35 9.06 -24.15
C PRO A 74 -6.29 8.12 -24.92
N THR A 75 -6.69 7.00 -24.30
CA THR A 75 -7.67 6.06 -24.86
C THR A 75 -8.57 5.50 -23.76
N LEU A 76 -9.76 5.06 -24.15
CA LEU A 76 -10.64 4.36 -23.22
C LEU A 76 -9.99 3.07 -22.70
N ARG A 77 -9.28 2.34 -23.56
CA ARG A 77 -8.50 1.16 -23.19
C ARG A 77 -7.55 1.44 -22.02
N HIS A 78 -6.89 2.59 -22.01
CA HIS A 78 -5.97 2.95 -20.93
C HIS A 78 -6.70 3.04 -19.57
N VAL A 79 -7.90 3.61 -19.52
CA VAL A 79 -8.71 3.66 -18.28
C VAL A 79 -9.12 2.26 -17.83
N ILE A 80 -9.56 1.43 -18.77
CA ILE A 80 -10.08 0.09 -18.49
C ILE A 80 -8.96 -0.85 -17.99
N ASP A 81 -7.79 -0.80 -18.62
CA ASP A 81 -6.64 -1.63 -18.27
C ASP A 81 -6.02 -1.19 -16.95
N ASN A 82 -6.00 0.12 -16.68
CA ASN A 82 -5.44 0.69 -15.46
C ASN A 82 -6.47 0.92 -14.35
N PHE A 83 -7.66 0.31 -14.38
CA PHE A 83 -8.58 0.40 -13.23
C PHE A 83 -9.46 -0.85 -13.08
N PRO A 84 -8.94 -1.95 -12.51
CA PRO A 84 -9.63 -3.25 -12.46
C PRO A 84 -10.83 -3.29 -11.48
N TYR A 85 -10.96 -2.27 -10.62
CA TYR A 85 -11.96 -2.20 -9.56
C TYR A 85 -13.34 -1.71 -10.02
N MET A 86 -13.56 -1.54 -11.33
CA MET A 86 -14.85 -1.14 -11.85
C MET A 86 -15.91 -2.22 -11.59
N SER A 87 -17.10 -1.78 -11.16
CA SER A 87 -18.28 -2.62 -11.11
C SER A 87 -18.84 -2.80 -12.53
N ARG A 88 -19.76 -3.75 -12.70
CA ARG A 88 -20.51 -3.89 -13.95
C ARG A 88 -21.27 -2.61 -14.32
N GLY A 89 -21.84 -1.94 -13.31
CA GLY A 89 -22.55 -0.66 -13.50
C GLY A 89 -21.64 0.44 -14.04
N HIS A 90 -20.38 0.51 -13.57
CA HIS A 90 -19.41 1.49 -14.07
C HIS A 90 -19.10 1.27 -15.55
N TYR A 91 -18.87 0.02 -15.97
CA TYR A 91 -18.68 -0.28 -17.40
C TYR A 91 -19.92 0.08 -18.23
N ALA A 92 -21.13 -0.13 -17.71
CA ALA A 92 -22.34 0.27 -18.41
C ALA A 92 -22.44 1.80 -18.59
N THR A 93 -22.11 2.57 -17.54
CA THR A 93 -22.05 4.04 -17.61
C THR A 93 -21.05 4.52 -18.67
N ILE A 94 -19.85 3.93 -18.67
CA ILE A 94 -18.80 4.25 -19.66
C ILE A 94 -19.27 3.89 -21.08
N ALA A 95 -19.84 2.69 -21.26
CA ALA A 95 -20.37 2.25 -22.54
C ALA A 95 -21.44 3.22 -23.08
N GLY A 96 -22.37 3.65 -22.23
CA GLY A 96 -23.39 4.65 -22.59
C GLY A 96 -22.78 5.99 -23.02
N ALA A 97 -21.76 6.48 -22.28
CA ALA A 97 -21.08 7.72 -22.62
C ALA A 97 -20.33 7.65 -23.96
N HIS A 98 -19.85 6.46 -24.33
CA HIS A 98 -19.12 6.15 -25.58
C HIS A 98 -19.99 5.55 -26.68
N PHE A 99 -21.32 5.52 -26.51
CA PHE A 99 -22.28 4.95 -27.47
C PHE A 99 -21.99 3.49 -27.87
N VAL A 100 -21.40 2.72 -26.94
CA VAL A 100 -21.17 1.28 -27.10
C VAL A 100 -22.45 0.53 -26.72
N SER A 101 -22.99 -0.25 -27.66
CA SER A 101 -24.19 -1.06 -27.42
C SER A 101 -23.87 -2.19 -26.45
N ILE A 102 -24.63 -2.27 -25.36
CA ILE A 102 -24.51 -3.32 -24.34
C ILE A 102 -25.87 -4.00 -24.11
N ARG A 103 -25.86 -5.28 -23.76
CA ARG A 103 -27.05 -6.02 -23.36
C ARG A 103 -27.12 -6.12 -21.84
N THR A 104 -28.33 -6.16 -21.30
CA THR A 104 -28.56 -6.39 -19.86
C THR A 104 -28.13 -7.79 -19.40
N SER A 105 -27.81 -8.70 -20.33
CA SER A 105 -27.23 -10.02 -20.06
C SER A 105 -25.69 -10.03 -20.02
N ASP A 106 -25.03 -8.96 -20.45
CA ASP A 106 -23.57 -8.98 -20.62
C ASP A 106 -22.85 -9.02 -19.26
N ARG A 107 -21.93 -9.98 -19.14
CA ARG A 107 -21.09 -10.18 -17.96
C ARG A 107 -20.01 -9.09 -17.88
N LYS A 108 -19.49 -8.86 -16.66
CA LYS A 108 -18.46 -7.84 -16.38
C LYS A 108 -17.24 -7.97 -17.32
N ASP A 109 -16.72 -9.18 -17.51
CA ASP A 109 -15.53 -9.40 -18.34
C ASP A 109 -15.80 -9.10 -19.82
N HIS A 110 -16.99 -9.46 -20.32
CA HIS A 110 -17.38 -9.14 -21.69
C HIS A 110 -17.50 -7.63 -21.92
N LEU A 111 -18.14 -6.90 -20.98
CA LEU A 111 -18.20 -5.43 -21.04
C LEU A 111 -16.82 -4.80 -21.02
N ARG A 112 -15.92 -5.31 -20.16
CA ARG A 112 -14.53 -4.87 -20.12
C ARG A 112 -13.89 -5.04 -21.49
N ASP A 113 -13.97 -6.23 -22.08
CA ASP A 113 -13.31 -6.53 -23.35
C ASP A 113 -13.90 -5.72 -24.52
N LEU A 114 -15.22 -5.50 -24.54
CA LEU A 114 -15.87 -4.59 -25.50
C LEU A 114 -15.34 -3.16 -25.41
N LEU A 115 -15.19 -2.62 -24.19
CA LEU A 115 -14.67 -1.27 -23.99
C LEU A 115 -13.17 -1.16 -24.28
N ARG A 116 -12.41 -2.25 -24.12
CA ARG A 116 -10.97 -2.29 -24.46
C ARG A 116 -10.72 -2.19 -25.96
N VAL A 117 -11.59 -2.76 -26.78
CA VAL A 117 -11.46 -2.73 -28.25
C VAL A 117 -12.14 -1.51 -28.89
N HIS A 118 -12.90 -0.73 -28.11
CA HIS A 118 -13.53 0.49 -28.59
C HIS A 118 -12.48 1.56 -28.93
N VAL A 119 -12.53 2.05 -30.16
CA VAL A 119 -11.74 3.18 -30.64
C VAL A 119 -12.62 4.43 -30.57
N CYS A 120 -12.24 5.38 -29.73
CA CYS A 120 -12.97 6.64 -29.56
C CYS A 120 -13.03 7.41 -30.90
N ASP A 121 -14.23 7.82 -31.29
CA ASP A 121 -14.46 8.73 -32.42
C ASP A 121 -14.71 10.17 -31.94
N THR A 122 -15.02 11.08 -32.86
CA THR A 122 -15.31 12.50 -32.55
C THR A 122 -16.44 12.71 -31.55
N ARG A 123 -17.35 11.73 -31.39
CA ARG A 123 -18.45 11.78 -30.40
C ARG A 123 -17.97 11.44 -28.99
N CYS A 124 -16.78 10.85 -28.86
CA CYS A 124 -16.17 10.45 -27.59
C CYS A 124 -15.16 11.48 -27.04
N VAL A 125 -14.69 12.42 -27.87
CA VAL A 125 -13.51 13.28 -27.62
C VAL A 125 -13.62 14.18 -26.38
N ASN A 126 -14.79 14.32 -25.77
CA ASN A 126 -15.02 15.20 -24.62
C ASN A 126 -15.42 14.48 -23.33
N ASN A 127 -15.30 13.15 -23.28
CA ASN A 127 -15.61 12.39 -22.07
C ASN A 127 -14.45 12.48 -21.06
N LEU A 128 -14.71 13.06 -19.89
CA LEU A 128 -13.85 13.01 -18.71
C LEU A 128 -14.28 11.85 -17.83
N VAL A 129 -13.32 11.03 -17.38
CA VAL A 129 -13.60 10.02 -16.36
C VAL A 129 -13.36 10.65 -15.01
N VAL A 130 -14.41 10.73 -14.19
CA VAL A 130 -14.35 11.37 -12.88
C VAL A 130 -14.18 10.28 -11.82
N PHE A 131 -13.17 10.45 -10.99
CA PHE A 131 -12.95 9.60 -9.82
C PHE A 131 -13.26 10.37 -8.54
N GLN A 132 -13.72 9.66 -7.50
CA GLN A 132 -14.00 10.21 -6.18
C GLN A 132 -12.98 9.69 -5.16
N LEU A 133 -12.52 10.57 -4.28
CA LEU A 133 -11.59 10.23 -3.21
C LEU A 133 -12.28 9.29 -2.20
N LEU A 134 -11.65 8.14 -1.94
CA LEU A 134 -12.10 7.16 -0.96
C LEU A 134 -11.98 7.73 0.47
N LYS A 135 -12.98 7.43 1.30
CA LYS A 135 -12.94 7.74 2.75
C LYS A 135 -11.79 7.05 3.48
N THR A 136 -11.32 5.93 2.95
CA THR A 136 -10.19 5.17 3.51
C THR A 136 -9.40 4.58 2.35
N PRO A 137 -8.08 4.83 2.27
CA PRO A 137 -7.25 4.26 1.23
C PRO A 137 -7.34 2.73 1.19
N ARG A 138 -7.29 2.14 -0.01
CA ARG A 138 -7.25 0.69 -0.17
C ARG A 138 -5.94 0.15 0.45
N ARG A 139 -6.03 -0.91 1.24
CA ARG A 139 -4.89 -1.48 1.99
C ARG A 139 -3.97 -2.40 1.17
N TYR A 140 -4.30 -2.66 -0.10
CA TYR A 140 -3.77 -3.81 -0.84
C TYR A 140 -2.49 -3.57 -1.67
N PHE A 141 -1.92 -2.37 -1.66
CA PHE A 141 -0.61 -2.11 -2.28
C PHE A 141 0.46 -1.92 -1.21
N ALA A 142 0.87 -3.03 -0.58
CA ALA A 142 2.00 -3.04 0.35
C ALA A 142 3.31 -3.51 -0.33
N HIS A 143 3.30 -3.78 -1.64
CA HIS A 143 4.42 -4.44 -2.31
C HIS A 143 5.38 -3.53 -3.09
N GLU A 144 5.07 -2.25 -3.27
CA GLU A 144 6.03 -1.27 -3.80
C GLU A 144 6.03 -0.03 -2.93
N MET A 145 7.11 0.14 -2.17
CA MET A 145 7.39 1.37 -1.42
C MET A 145 7.83 2.46 -2.40
N MET A 146 6.89 3.14 -3.04
CA MET A 146 7.16 4.49 -3.55
C MET A 146 7.00 5.49 -2.39
N PRO A 147 7.92 6.46 -2.22
CA PRO A 147 7.68 7.61 -1.36
C PRO A 147 6.39 8.31 -1.82
N ASP A 148 5.65 8.93 -0.90
CA ASP A 148 4.33 9.52 -1.15
C ASP A 148 4.44 10.98 -1.64
N PRO A 149 4.40 11.27 -2.96
CA PRO A 149 4.43 12.65 -3.47
C PRO A 149 3.10 13.40 -3.24
N PHE A 150 2.02 12.73 -2.80
CA PHE A 150 0.68 13.32 -2.67
C PHE A 150 0.30 13.70 -1.23
N SER A 151 1.15 13.39 -0.25
CA SER A 151 1.03 13.85 1.14
C SER A 151 0.89 15.38 1.26
N VAL A 152 1.36 16.14 0.27
CA VAL A 152 1.27 17.61 0.20
C VAL A 152 -0.09 18.11 -0.33
N LEU A 153 -0.74 17.36 -1.24
CA LEU A 153 -1.96 17.81 -1.94
C LEU A 153 -3.26 17.43 -1.21
N PHE A 154 -3.25 16.37 -0.40
CA PHE A 154 -4.42 15.91 0.32
C PHE A 154 -4.08 15.69 1.79
N LYS A 155 -4.26 16.72 2.63
CA LYS A 155 -4.22 16.54 4.08
C LYS A 155 -5.49 15.78 4.50
N PRO A 156 -5.42 14.52 4.95
CA PRO A 156 -6.59 13.88 5.54
C PRO A 156 -7.01 14.68 6.78
N ALA A 157 -8.30 15.00 6.89
CA ALA A 157 -8.84 15.62 8.10
C ALA A 157 -8.40 14.81 9.32
N SER A 158 -7.57 15.41 10.18
CA SER A 158 -6.98 14.73 11.33
C SER A 158 -8.09 14.33 12.29
N ARG A 159 -8.33 13.02 12.42
CA ARG A 159 -9.14 12.49 13.51
C ARG A 159 -8.29 12.48 14.76
N ASN A 160 -8.43 13.53 15.58
CA ASN A 160 -7.94 13.52 16.97
C ASN A 160 -8.60 12.36 17.72
N ARG A 161 -7.88 11.25 17.84
CA ARG A 161 -8.29 10.10 18.64
C ARG A 161 -7.88 10.36 20.08
N ALA A 162 -8.73 11.06 20.82
CA ALA A 162 -8.59 11.17 22.27
C ALA A 162 -8.59 9.75 22.89
N THR A 163 -7.43 9.35 23.41
CA THR A 163 -7.24 8.13 24.19
C THR A 163 -7.98 8.27 25.51
N ARG A 164 -9.22 7.80 25.55
CA ARG A 164 -10.00 7.70 26.79
C ARG A 164 -9.52 6.48 27.57
N SER A 165 -8.63 6.71 28.54
CA SER A 165 -8.26 5.72 29.55
C SER A 165 -9.51 5.34 30.35
N LYS A 166 -9.91 4.06 30.30
CA LYS A 166 -10.97 3.52 31.15
C LYS A 166 -10.31 2.84 32.34
N HIS A 167 -10.28 3.52 33.47
CA HIS A 167 -10.20 2.86 34.77
C HIS A 167 -11.50 2.08 34.98
N ILE A 168 -11.41 0.76 35.08
CA ILE A 168 -12.50 -0.12 35.47
C ILE A 168 -12.45 -0.22 37.00
N VAL A 169 -13.42 0.39 37.68
CA VAL A 169 -13.78 0.06 39.05
C VAL A 169 -15.02 -0.84 38.96
N MET A 170 -14.93 -2.02 39.57
CA MET A 170 -16.06 -2.95 39.65
C MET A 170 -16.96 -2.53 40.80
N THR A 171 -18.23 -2.30 40.51
CA THR A 171 -19.32 -2.29 41.50
C THR A 171 -20.51 -3.01 40.89
N ASP A 172 -21.06 -3.96 41.65
CA ASP A 172 -22.16 -4.82 41.28
C ASP A 172 -23.51 -4.10 41.29
N GLY A 173 -24.42 -4.59 40.44
CA GLY A 173 -25.86 -4.41 40.61
C GLY A 173 -26.53 -3.41 39.67
N GLU A 174 -27.40 -3.96 38.81
CA GLU A 174 -28.67 -3.41 38.29
C GLU A 174 -28.84 -3.35 36.75
N THR A 175 -30.06 -3.75 36.37
CA THR A 175 -30.64 -4.10 35.06
C THR A 175 -30.79 -2.93 34.06
N PRO A 176 -31.08 -3.20 32.76
CA PRO A 176 -30.81 -2.28 31.67
C PRO A 176 -31.98 -1.35 31.34
N GLN A 177 -31.71 -0.04 31.29
CA GLN A 177 -32.56 0.92 30.57
C GLN A 177 -31.82 1.49 29.36
N ALA A 178 -32.45 1.32 28.20
CA ALA A 178 -32.05 1.88 26.93
C ALA A 178 -31.99 3.42 27.01
N LYS A 179 -30.79 3.99 27.01
CA LYS A 179 -30.59 5.43 26.79
C LYS A 179 -30.08 5.69 25.38
N GLN A 180 -31.03 6.13 24.56
CA GLN A 180 -30.87 6.77 23.27
C GLN A 180 -29.91 7.95 23.39
N ARG A 181 -28.66 7.77 22.96
CA ARG A 181 -27.63 8.80 23.02
C ARG A 181 -27.56 9.50 21.67
N ARG A 182 -28.39 10.53 21.49
CA ARG A 182 -28.21 11.54 20.43
C ARG A 182 -26.89 12.26 20.69
N GLN A 183 -25.89 11.94 19.88
CA GLN A 183 -24.63 12.65 19.85
C GLN A 183 -24.83 13.86 18.93
N THR A 184 -25.09 15.02 19.52
CA THR A 184 -25.04 16.31 18.84
C THR A 184 -23.61 16.53 18.36
N CYS A 185 -23.41 16.40 17.04
CA CYS A 185 -22.22 16.85 16.36
C CYS A 185 -22.23 18.38 16.45
N VAL A 186 -21.44 18.93 17.37
CA VAL A 186 -21.08 20.35 17.33
C VAL A 186 -20.23 20.54 16.07
N THR A 187 -20.84 21.11 15.03
CA THR A 187 -20.13 21.64 13.87
C THR A 187 -19.36 22.84 14.38
N HIS A 188 -18.06 22.66 14.62
CA HIS A 188 -17.16 23.81 14.65
C HIS A 188 -17.07 24.29 13.20
N ASP A 189 -17.88 25.30 12.88
CA ASP A 189 -17.66 26.18 11.73
C ASP A 189 -16.33 26.89 11.98
N ALA A 190 -15.24 26.23 11.59
CA ALA A 190 -13.95 26.88 11.52
C ALA A 190 -14.05 27.92 10.40
N PRO A 191 -13.85 29.22 10.69
CA PRO A 191 -13.87 30.25 9.67
C PRO A 191 -12.84 29.90 8.59
N ASP A 192 -13.29 30.02 7.35
CA ASP A 192 -12.58 29.75 6.11
C ASP A 192 -11.54 30.87 5.83
N ASP A 193 -10.67 31.14 6.80
CA ASP A 193 -9.51 32.04 6.66
C ASP A 193 -8.41 31.31 5.87
N CYS A 194 -8.68 31.08 4.60
CA CYS A 194 -7.73 30.61 3.60
C CYS A 194 -6.80 31.74 3.14
N ASP A 195 -6.20 32.48 4.08
CA ASP A 195 -5.07 33.40 3.81
C ASP A 195 -3.72 32.75 4.22
N GLY A 196 -3.71 31.41 4.23
CA GLY A 196 -2.56 30.58 4.55
C GLY A 196 -1.48 30.67 3.46
N ALA A 197 -0.76 31.79 3.45
CA ALA A 197 0.43 31.99 2.64
C ALA A 197 1.40 30.80 2.88
N PHE A 198 1.60 30.00 1.83
CA PHE A 198 2.67 29.02 1.81
C PHE A 198 3.99 29.76 1.55
N PRO A 199 5.06 29.47 2.31
CA PRO A 199 5.20 28.39 3.30
C PRO A 199 4.63 28.73 4.68
N ILE A 200 4.08 27.72 5.37
CA ILE A 200 3.64 27.81 6.77
C ILE A 200 4.85 28.22 7.62
N LEU A 201 4.79 29.43 8.19
CA LEU A 201 5.81 29.91 9.12
C LEU A 201 5.63 29.23 10.49
N LEU A 202 6.39 28.17 10.72
CA LEU A 202 6.45 27.49 12.01
C LEU A 202 7.25 28.31 13.03
N SER A 203 6.85 28.23 14.30
CA SER A 203 7.60 28.81 15.42
C SER A 203 9.00 28.18 15.52
N PHE A 204 9.92 28.85 16.23
CA PHE A 204 11.27 28.30 16.43
C PHE A 204 11.24 26.98 17.21
N ASP A 205 10.36 26.87 18.22
CA ASP A 205 10.22 25.66 19.02
C ASP A 205 9.65 24.49 18.21
N ASP A 206 8.68 24.74 17.32
CA ASP A 206 8.16 23.72 16.40
C ASP A 206 9.26 23.21 15.46
N LYS A 207 10.03 24.14 14.87
CA LYS A 207 11.17 23.78 14.01
C LYS A 207 12.19 22.94 14.77
N LYS A 208 12.52 23.33 16.00
CA LYS A 208 13.45 22.59 16.87
C LYS A 208 12.91 21.20 17.21
N SER A 209 11.62 21.07 17.50
CA SER A 209 10.97 19.76 17.76
C SER A 209 11.01 18.88 16.52
N ILE A 210 10.72 19.41 15.34
CA ILE A 210 10.79 18.66 14.08
C ILE A 210 12.22 18.18 13.81
N ILE A 211 13.22 19.04 14.02
CA ILE A 211 14.63 18.67 13.86
C ILE A 211 15.01 17.57 14.87
N ALA A 212 14.60 17.70 16.14
CA ALA A 212 14.89 16.70 17.17
C ALA A 212 14.24 15.35 16.87
N GLU A 213 12.97 15.34 16.47
CA GLU A 213 12.25 14.13 16.03
C GLU A 213 12.97 13.48 14.84
N TRP A 214 13.32 14.28 13.83
CA TRP A 214 14.06 13.79 12.66
C TRP A 214 15.43 13.22 13.04
N GLN A 215 16.19 13.90 13.91
CA GLN A 215 17.48 13.41 14.40
C GLN A 215 17.36 12.09 15.17
N GLN A 216 16.30 11.93 15.96
CA GLN A 216 16.02 10.68 16.67
C GLN A 216 15.66 9.55 15.70
N GLN A 217 14.84 9.84 14.68
CA GLN A 217 14.46 8.89 13.63
C GLN A 217 15.63 8.51 12.74
N MET A 218 16.55 9.43 12.47
CA MET A 218 17.76 9.24 11.67
C MET A 218 18.98 8.80 12.48
N SER A 219 18.83 8.56 13.79
CA SER A 219 19.93 8.05 14.59
C SER A 219 20.37 6.67 14.07
N GLN A 220 21.67 6.36 14.18
CA GLN A 220 22.22 5.09 13.71
C GLN A 220 21.48 3.88 14.31
N THR A 221 21.02 4.00 15.57
CA THR A 221 20.23 2.99 16.25
C THR A 221 18.86 2.77 15.60
N SER A 222 18.16 3.84 15.21
CA SER A 222 16.87 3.77 14.51
C SER A 222 17.00 3.25 13.08
N LEU A 223 18.11 3.55 12.42
CA LEU A 223 18.39 3.09 11.05
C LEU A 223 18.91 1.65 10.99
N ARG A 224 19.38 1.08 12.11
CA ARG A 224 19.77 -0.33 12.17
C ARG A 224 18.58 -1.21 11.84
N ARG A 225 18.76 -2.06 10.84
CA ARG A 225 17.81 -3.11 10.50
C ARG A 225 18.32 -4.42 11.09
N SER A 226 17.39 -5.22 11.58
CA SER A 226 17.70 -6.53 12.11
C SER A 226 16.61 -7.52 11.67
N PRO A 227 16.96 -8.80 11.45
CA PRO A 227 16.04 -9.78 10.91
C PRO A 227 15.14 -10.38 11.99
N CYS A 228 13.87 -10.60 11.64
CA CYS A 228 12.95 -11.38 12.47
C CYS A 228 13.37 -12.86 12.51
N ALA A 229 13.45 -13.48 13.68
CA ALA A 229 13.78 -14.90 13.84
C ALA A 229 12.79 -15.83 13.11
N CYS A 230 11.53 -15.43 13.01
CA CYS A 230 10.48 -16.27 12.43
C CYS A 230 10.34 -16.08 10.91
N CYS A 231 10.30 -14.82 10.43
CA CYS A 231 10.05 -14.54 9.02
C CYS A 231 11.28 -14.04 8.25
N ALA A 232 12.47 -13.96 8.87
CA ALA A 232 13.73 -13.48 8.28
C ALA A 232 13.71 -12.06 7.68
N HIS A 233 12.54 -11.40 7.62
CA HIS A 233 12.40 -10.04 7.12
C HIS A 233 13.29 -9.10 7.93
N ASN A 234 14.10 -8.33 7.21
CA ASN A 234 14.97 -7.32 7.78
C ASN A 234 14.16 -6.05 8.04
N VAL A 235 13.75 -5.84 9.29
CA VAL A 235 12.89 -4.71 9.72
C VAL A 235 13.69 -3.74 10.58
N PRO A 236 13.23 -2.49 10.79
CA PRO A 236 13.88 -1.59 11.73
C PRO A 236 14.01 -2.25 13.11
N ALA A 237 15.16 -2.11 13.78
CA ALA A 237 15.41 -2.73 15.07
C ALA A 237 14.39 -2.29 16.15
N THR A 238 13.85 -1.08 16.03
CA THR A 238 12.78 -0.52 16.88
C THR A 238 11.42 -1.22 16.71
N GLU A 239 11.23 -1.99 15.63
CA GLU A 239 10.04 -2.80 15.38
C GLU A 239 10.18 -4.25 15.83
N LEU A 240 11.40 -4.70 16.14
CA LEU A 240 11.63 -6.01 16.73
C LEU A 240 11.28 -5.98 18.21
N VAL A 241 10.67 -7.06 18.66
CA VAL A 241 10.33 -7.28 20.05
C VAL A 241 11.07 -8.54 20.48
N LEU A 242 11.81 -8.45 21.59
CA LEU A 242 12.37 -9.62 22.24
C LEU A 242 11.23 -10.40 22.91
N VAL A 243 11.09 -11.67 22.58
CA VAL A 243 10.02 -12.53 23.06
C VAL A 243 10.62 -13.76 23.73
N ASP A 244 10.14 -14.01 24.95
CA ASP A 244 10.39 -15.23 25.69
C ASP A 244 9.98 -16.45 24.86
N ILE A 245 10.98 -17.29 24.57
CA ILE A 245 10.83 -18.44 23.69
C ILE A 245 9.81 -19.46 24.23
N GLN A 246 9.64 -19.54 25.55
CA GLN A 246 8.69 -20.47 26.17
C GLN A 246 7.22 -20.05 25.92
N LYS A 247 6.99 -18.78 25.57
CA LYS A 247 5.65 -18.27 25.22
C LYS A 247 5.32 -18.46 23.74
N VAL A 248 6.27 -18.91 22.94
CA VAL A 248 6.11 -19.12 21.50
C VAL A 248 5.78 -20.59 21.25
N PRO A 249 4.64 -20.91 20.62
CA PRO A 249 4.31 -22.29 20.24
C PRO A 249 5.18 -22.73 19.06
N LEU A 250 6.39 -23.22 19.37
CA LEU A 250 7.41 -23.57 18.39
C LEU A 250 7.00 -24.66 17.40
N HIS A 251 6.06 -25.54 17.80
CA HIS A 251 5.49 -26.53 16.90
C HIS A 251 4.81 -25.92 15.66
N LEU A 252 4.31 -24.68 15.73
CA LEU A 252 3.74 -23.96 14.58
C LEU A 252 4.80 -23.50 13.57
N LEU A 253 6.09 -23.62 13.90
CA LEU A 253 7.23 -23.22 13.06
C LEU A 253 8.05 -24.43 12.59
N ARG A 254 7.54 -25.65 12.79
CA ARG A 254 8.16 -26.89 12.32
C ARG A 254 7.75 -27.19 10.88
N ASN A 255 8.57 -27.98 10.20
CA ASN A 255 8.20 -28.68 8.98
C ASN A 255 8.84 -30.07 9.00
N ASP A 256 8.05 -31.06 9.40
CA ASP A 256 8.52 -32.43 9.53
C ASP A 256 8.65 -33.15 8.17
N CYS A 257 8.22 -32.52 7.07
CA CYS A 257 8.34 -33.06 5.71
C CYS A 257 9.70 -32.75 5.07
N LEU A 258 10.53 -31.90 5.68
CA LEU A 258 11.85 -31.58 5.14
C LEU A 258 12.80 -32.78 5.27
N PRO A 259 13.57 -33.12 4.23
CA PRO A 259 14.60 -34.13 4.33
C PRO A 259 15.64 -33.76 5.40
N GLU A 260 16.11 -34.74 6.17
CA GLU A 260 17.03 -34.51 7.29
C GLU A 260 18.29 -33.73 6.89
N HIS A 261 18.83 -34.02 5.70
CA HIS A 261 20.01 -33.35 5.19
C HIS A 261 19.81 -31.87 4.83
N THR A 262 18.58 -31.36 4.85
CA THR A 262 18.23 -29.95 4.60
C THR A 262 17.93 -29.16 5.88
N LEU A 263 17.94 -29.83 7.04
CA LEU A 263 17.64 -29.18 8.31
C LEU A 263 18.75 -28.20 8.74
N PRO A 264 18.41 -27.12 9.47
CA PRO A 264 19.39 -26.15 9.95
C PRO A 264 20.45 -26.78 10.86
N GLN A 265 21.72 -26.40 10.67
CA GLN A 265 22.86 -26.81 11.52
C GLN A 265 23.55 -25.61 12.19
N THR A 266 23.07 -24.39 11.91
CA THR A 266 23.58 -23.10 12.41
C THR A 266 23.30 -22.80 13.87
N TYR A 267 22.38 -23.53 14.47
CA TYR A 267 21.94 -23.37 15.86
C TYR A 267 21.51 -24.74 16.39
N ALA A 268 21.32 -24.84 17.70
CA ALA A 268 20.88 -26.04 18.39
C ALA A 268 19.41 -26.35 18.07
N PHE A 269 19.16 -26.82 16.84
CA PHE A 269 17.84 -27.05 16.25
C PHE A 269 16.89 -27.84 17.16
N GLU A 270 17.41 -28.88 17.82
CA GLU A 270 16.65 -29.72 18.75
C GLU A 270 16.21 -28.96 20.02
N LEU A 271 17.02 -28.03 20.53
CA LEU A 271 16.65 -27.21 21.71
C LEU A 271 15.46 -26.29 21.42
N TYR A 272 15.25 -25.95 20.14
CA TYR A 272 14.11 -25.16 19.66
C TYR A 272 12.98 -26.04 19.13
N GLU A 273 12.84 -27.28 19.60
CA GLU A 273 11.75 -28.19 19.24
C GLU A 273 11.65 -28.41 17.72
N ARG A 274 12.79 -28.38 17.03
CA ARG A 274 12.88 -28.49 15.57
C ARG A 274 12.14 -27.36 14.82
N ALA A 275 11.90 -26.23 15.48
CA ALA A 275 11.39 -25.03 14.85
C ALA A 275 12.43 -24.46 13.90
N ILE A 276 11.97 -24.07 12.72
CA ILE A 276 12.81 -23.52 11.66
C ILE A 276 12.88 -21.99 11.86
N LEU A 277 14.03 -21.51 12.29
CA LEU A 277 14.26 -20.14 12.73
C LEU A 277 15.47 -19.54 11.99
N TYR A 278 15.44 -18.22 11.80
CA TYR A 278 16.57 -17.48 11.24
C TYR A 278 17.62 -17.19 12.33
N PRO A 279 18.86 -17.69 12.20
CA PRO A 279 19.86 -17.64 13.27
C PRO A 279 20.16 -16.23 13.79
N LYS A 280 20.23 -15.23 12.90
CA LYS A 280 20.54 -13.84 13.29
C LYS A 280 19.42 -13.17 14.10
N GLY A 281 18.25 -13.78 14.20
CA GLY A 281 17.15 -13.34 15.06
C GLY A 281 17.15 -13.98 16.45
N LEU A 282 18.07 -14.91 16.73
CA LEU A 282 18.23 -15.56 18.03
C LEU A 282 19.23 -14.78 18.89
N GLN A 283 19.04 -14.72 20.21
CA GLN A 283 20.04 -14.13 21.11
C GLN A 283 21.24 -15.06 21.33
N ASP A 284 20.97 -16.36 21.47
CA ASP A 284 21.97 -17.42 21.56
C ASP A 284 21.63 -18.50 20.53
N LEU A 285 22.65 -19.06 19.88
CA LEU A 285 22.50 -20.12 18.88
C LEU A 285 22.56 -21.51 19.51
N TRP A 286 23.15 -21.65 20.69
CA TRP A 286 23.49 -22.95 21.27
C TRP A 286 22.82 -23.21 22.62
N ALA A 287 22.15 -22.21 23.18
CA ALA A 287 21.28 -22.34 24.34
C ALA A 287 19.87 -21.84 24.02
N LYS A 288 18.83 -22.44 24.63
CA LYS A 288 17.43 -22.01 24.45
C LYS A 288 17.25 -20.61 25.05
N SER A 289 17.34 -19.58 24.21
CA SER A 289 17.21 -18.17 24.59
C SER A 289 15.97 -17.51 23.97
N ASP A 290 15.68 -16.28 24.41
CA ASP A 290 14.70 -15.40 23.79
C ASP A 290 15.04 -15.10 22.32
N ILE A 291 14.02 -14.73 21.56
CA ILE A 291 14.10 -14.49 20.12
C ILE A 291 13.52 -13.13 19.73
N TYR A 292 14.10 -12.51 18.69
CA TYR A 292 13.60 -11.26 18.13
C TYR A 292 12.50 -11.53 17.09
N LEU A 293 11.29 -11.03 17.34
CA LEU A 293 10.16 -11.14 16.42
C LEU A 293 9.68 -9.77 15.95
N CYS A 294 9.34 -9.66 14.66
CA CYS A 294 8.60 -8.49 14.17
C CYS A 294 7.18 -8.49 14.75
N ARG A 295 6.54 -7.31 14.81
CA ARG A 295 5.19 -7.15 15.39
C ARG A 295 4.16 -8.09 14.78
N THR A 296 4.24 -8.35 13.47
CA THR A 296 3.32 -9.25 12.76
C THR A 296 3.49 -10.69 13.22
N CYS A 297 4.72 -11.21 13.26
CA CYS A 297 5.00 -12.59 13.70
C CYS A 297 4.66 -12.78 15.18
N ARG A 298 5.05 -11.82 16.04
CA ARG A 298 4.69 -11.82 17.46
C ARG A 298 3.18 -11.88 17.66
N SER A 299 2.43 -11.04 16.94
CA SER A 299 0.98 -11.00 17.06
C SER A 299 0.32 -12.30 16.62
N ALA A 300 0.87 -13.00 15.62
CA ALA A 300 0.36 -14.29 15.18
C ALA A 300 0.70 -15.41 16.18
N LEU A 301 1.93 -15.46 16.69
CA LEU A 301 2.42 -16.53 17.57
C LEU A 301 1.98 -16.42 19.03
N VAL A 302 1.84 -15.20 19.55
CA VAL A 302 1.56 -14.94 20.99
C VAL A 302 0.12 -14.47 21.21
N SER A 303 -0.75 -14.55 20.19
CA SER A 303 -2.18 -14.25 20.38
C SER A 303 -2.90 -15.32 21.19
N LYS A 304 -4.13 -15.03 21.63
CA LYS A 304 -5.00 -16.01 22.31
C LYS A 304 -5.27 -17.27 21.47
N SER A 305 -5.20 -17.16 20.14
CA SER A 305 -5.34 -18.26 19.20
C SER A 305 -4.11 -18.27 18.32
N PRO A 306 -2.98 -18.80 18.81
CA PRO A 306 -1.74 -18.81 18.06
C PRO A 306 -1.90 -19.44 16.69
N ARG A 307 -1.24 -18.85 15.71
CA ARG A 307 -1.22 -19.34 14.33
C ARG A 307 0.12 -19.11 13.69
N GLN A 308 0.45 -19.93 12.72
CA GLN A 308 1.66 -19.78 11.93
C GLN A 308 1.64 -18.45 11.15
N PRO A 309 2.67 -17.59 11.25
CA PRO A 309 2.74 -16.37 10.45
C PRO A 309 2.85 -16.70 8.95
N VAL A 310 2.15 -15.94 8.11
CA VAL A 310 2.10 -16.17 6.64
C VAL A 310 3.50 -16.28 6.02
N ASN A 311 4.44 -15.44 6.46
CA ASN A 311 5.80 -15.39 5.91
C ASN A 311 6.81 -16.28 6.66
N SER A 312 6.36 -17.09 7.63
CA SER A 312 7.26 -18.02 8.34
C SER A 312 7.58 -19.26 7.50
N LEU A 313 6.62 -19.70 6.68
CA LEU A 313 6.73 -20.83 5.76
C LEU A 313 7.57 -20.51 4.51
N ALA A 314 7.50 -19.27 4.01
CA ALA A 314 8.25 -18.85 2.82
C ALA A 314 9.77 -18.96 3.02
N ASN A 315 10.24 -19.04 4.27
CA ASN A 315 11.64 -19.24 4.56
C ASN A 315 12.11 -20.68 4.37
N PHE A 316 11.23 -21.67 4.20
CA PHE A 316 11.64 -23.07 3.95
C PHE A 316 12.57 -23.24 2.75
N GLN A 317 12.57 -22.29 1.81
CA GLN A 317 13.46 -22.26 0.67
C GLN A 317 14.90 -21.81 1.01
N TYR A 318 15.12 -21.19 2.18
CA TYR A 318 16.37 -20.49 2.52
C TYR A 318 17.25 -21.23 3.54
N TYR A 319 16.78 -22.31 4.17
CA TYR A 319 17.52 -22.97 5.26
C TYR A 319 18.55 -24.01 4.81
N ALA A 320 18.52 -24.41 3.53
CA ALA A 320 19.52 -25.32 2.98
C ALA A 320 20.75 -24.59 2.40
N HIS A 321 20.83 -23.24 2.46
CA HIS A 321 21.93 -22.49 1.86
C HIS A 321 23.31 -22.97 2.34
N GLU A 322 23.42 -23.32 3.62
CA GLU A 322 24.68 -23.80 4.19
C GLU A 322 25.02 -25.23 3.79
N ARG A 323 23.98 -26.02 3.46
CA ARG A 323 24.06 -27.40 3.00
C ARG A 323 24.30 -27.50 1.49
N LEU A 324 24.26 -26.37 0.77
CA LEU A 324 24.63 -26.31 -0.64
C LEU A 324 26.10 -26.72 -0.80
N PRO A 325 26.46 -27.42 -1.89
CA PRO A 325 27.85 -27.69 -2.24
C PRO A 325 28.68 -26.40 -2.19
N PRO A 326 29.94 -26.44 -1.71
CA PRO A 326 30.74 -25.24 -1.47
C PRO A 326 30.79 -24.28 -2.66
N LEU A 327 30.91 -24.80 -3.88
CA LEU A 327 30.90 -24.00 -5.11
C LEU A 327 29.59 -23.22 -5.29
N ILE A 328 28.45 -23.88 -5.09
CA ILE A 328 27.13 -23.27 -5.23
C ILE A 328 26.92 -22.24 -4.12
N ARG A 329 27.31 -22.58 -2.89
CA ARG A 329 27.23 -21.67 -1.75
C ARG A 329 28.06 -20.40 -1.98
N SER A 330 29.30 -20.53 -2.47
CA SER A 330 30.13 -19.38 -2.83
C SER A 330 29.50 -18.56 -3.94
N ALA A 331 28.94 -19.19 -4.97
CA ALA A 331 28.23 -18.48 -6.03
C ALA A 331 27.04 -17.67 -5.51
N PHE A 332 26.28 -18.18 -4.53
CA PHE A 332 25.21 -17.41 -3.88
C PHE A 332 25.73 -16.26 -3.00
N LEU A 333 26.88 -16.44 -2.34
CA LEU A 333 27.50 -15.38 -1.53
C LEU A 333 28.08 -14.24 -2.38
N GLU A 334 28.58 -14.58 -3.56
CA GLU A 334 29.18 -13.64 -4.53
C GLU A 334 28.14 -13.05 -5.48
N ALA A 335 26.96 -13.66 -5.58
CA ALA A 335 25.86 -13.18 -6.41
C ALA A 335 25.47 -11.75 -6.03
N SER A 336 25.33 -10.89 -7.03
CA SER A 336 24.83 -9.54 -6.82
C SER A 336 23.34 -9.56 -6.47
N VAL A 337 22.84 -8.46 -5.92
CA VAL A 337 21.40 -8.29 -5.68
C VAL A 337 20.60 -8.47 -6.98
N TYR A 338 21.16 -8.08 -8.14
CA TYR A 338 20.53 -8.27 -9.44
C TYR A 338 20.42 -9.76 -9.82
N ASP A 339 21.47 -10.54 -9.58
CA ASP A 339 21.45 -11.99 -9.85
C ASP A 339 20.41 -12.69 -8.95
N LEU A 340 20.39 -12.35 -7.66
CA LEU A 340 19.41 -12.87 -6.72
C LEU A 340 17.98 -12.48 -7.10
N MET A 341 17.76 -11.24 -7.55
CA MET A 341 16.46 -10.77 -8.05
C MET A 341 16.04 -11.49 -9.34
N LEU A 342 16.97 -11.71 -10.27
CA LEU A 342 16.71 -12.41 -11.53
C LEU A 342 16.30 -13.86 -11.24
N VAL A 343 17.05 -14.57 -10.39
CA VAL A 343 16.74 -15.94 -9.97
C VAL A 343 15.40 -15.99 -9.24
N SER A 344 15.13 -15.03 -8.34
CA SER A 344 13.86 -14.95 -7.62
C SER A 344 12.67 -14.70 -8.55
N ARG A 345 12.82 -13.80 -9.54
CA ARG A 345 11.78 -13.52 -10.56
C ARG A 345 11.56 -14.70 -11.49
N ALA A 346 12.62 -15.36 -11.94
CA ALA A 346 12.53 -16.55 -12.78
C ALA A 346 11.80 -17.70 -12.05
N ARG A 347 12.02 -17.85 -10.74
CA ARG A 347 11.29 -18.84 -9.94
C ARG A 347 9.84 -18.44 -9.70
N ALA A 348 9.55 -17.16 -9.43
CA ALA A 348 8.17 -16.71 -9.25
C ALA A 348 7.32 -16.92 -10.53
N SER A 349 7.90 -16.80 -11.73
CA SER A 349 7.17 -17.07 -12.98
C SER A 349 7.05 -18.56 -13.31
N GLN A 350 8.06 -19.39 -12.99
CA GLN A 350 8.03 -20.83 -13.28
C GLN A 350 7.24 -21.65 -12.25
N ILE A 351 7.34 -21.33 -10.96
CA ILE A 351 6.58 -21.99 -9.89
C ILE A 351 5.07 -21.78 -10.12
N VAL A 352 4.66 -20.55 -10.47
CA VAL A 352 3.24 -20.25 -10.76
C VAL A 352 2.74 -20.99 -12.02
N HIS A 353 3.62 -21.30 -12.97
CA HIS A 353 3.26 -22.04 -14.19
C HIS A 353 3.07 -23.55 -13.95
N HIS A 354 3.83 -24.14 -13.03
CA HIS A 354 3.69 -25.57 -12.69
C HIS A 354 2.50 -25.86 -11.75
N TYR A 355 2.13 -24.92 -10.87
CA TYR A 355 0.95 -25.08 -10.00
C TYR A 355 -0.37 -24.63 -10.64
N ALA A 356 -0.36 -24.12 -11.87
CA ALA A 356 -1.57 -23.92 -12.66
C ALA A 356 -2.03 -25.23 -13.32
N TYR A 357 -2.08 -26.34 -12.57
CA TYR A 357 -2.77 -27.54 -13.03
C TYR A 357 -4.27 -27.25 -13.01
N LYS A 358 -4.91 -27.24 -14.19
CA LYS A 358 -6.37 -27.17 -14.29
C LYS A 358 -6.94 -28.48 -13.75
N PRO A 359 -7.64 -28.50 -12.60
CA PRO A 359 -8.31 -29.72 -12.19
C PRO A 359 -9.40 -30.02 -13.22
N SER A 360 -9.22 -31.11 -13.95
CA SER A 360 -10.31 -31.78 -14.65
C SER A 360 -11.27 -32.31 -13.58
N SER A 361 -12.23 -31.47 -13.21
CA SER A 361 -13.52 -31.82 -12.60
C SER A 361 -13.52 -33.08 -11.70
N GLY A 362 -13.22 -32.92 -10.40
CA GLY A 362 -13.86 -33.78 -9.39
C GLY A 362 -13.00 -34.41 -8.28
N SER A 363 -11.68 -34.21 -8.20
CA SER A 363 -10.89 -34.77 -7.09
C SER A 363 -10.71 -33.81 -5.91
N HIS A 364 -10.89 -34.37 -4.72
CA HIS A 364 -10.74 -33.72 -3.42
C HIS A 364 -9.25 -33.50 -3.12
N TRP A 365 -8.87 -32.28 -2.77
CA TRP A 365 -7.48 -31.91 -2.46
C TRP A 365 -6.99 -32.59 -1.17
N THR A 366 -5.75 -33.10 -1.17
CA THR A 366 -4.96 -33.37 0.05
C THR A 366 -3.77 -32.42 0.09
N ALA A 367 -3.28 -32.10 1.29
CA ALA A 367 -2.27 -31.05 1.52
C ALA A 367 -0.85 -31.37 1.00
N GLU A 368 -0.63 -32.53 0.38
CA GLU A 368 0.71 -32.98 -0.08
C GLU A 368 1.16 -32.33 -1.39
N GLU A 369 0.25 -31.76 -2.20
CA GLU A 369 0.59 -31.27 -3.53
C GLU A 369 1.11 -29.81 -3.59
N ALA A 370 1.23 -29.12 -2.43
CA ALA A 370 1.70 -27.73 -2.38
C ALA A 370 3.23 -27.57 -2.17
N SER A 371 3.97 -28.68 -2.06
CA SER A 371 5.40 -28.65 -1.68
C SER A 371 6.34 -29.57 -2.47
N GLN A 372 5.88 -30.20 -3.56
CA GLN A 372 6.75 -30.75 -4.61
C GLN A 372 6.80 -29.77 -5.78
#